data_AF-A0A7G6E4M4-F1
#
_entry.id   AF-A0A7G6E4M4-F1
#
_cell.length_a   1.000
_cell.length_b   1.000
_cell.length_c   1.000
_cell.angle_alpha   90.00
_cell.angle_beta   90.00
_cell.angle_gamma   90.00
#
_symmetry.space_group_name_H-M   'P 1'
#
loop_
_entity.id
_entity.type
_entity.pdbx_description
1 polymer ?
#
loop_
_entity_poly.entity_id
_entity_poly.type
_entity_poly.pdbx_seq_one_letter_code
_entity_poly.pdbx_strand_id
1 'polypeptide(L)'
;MGYTFTWDDIETICKMLGMRRKYKTATYSGHGPDGLYRRCTIHSYHKGNIGAGLLNKIAKEQLLFSSIKEMYDFYHGKLNIEQK
;
A
#
# COMPACT_ATOMS: atom_id res chain seq x y z
N MET A 1 -20.61 0.21 -2.13
CA MET A 1 -19.64 0.79 -3.09
C MET A 1 -18.26 0.28 -2.72
N GLY A 2 -17.53 -0.31 -3.66
CA GLY A 2 -16.19 -0.86 -3.41
C GLY A 2 -15.12 0.24 -3.45
N TYR A 3 -14.02 0.03 -2.73
CA TYR A 3 -12.85 0.91 -2.83
C TYR A 3 -12.02 0.52 -4.06
N THR A 4 -11.66 1.50 -4.88
CA THR A 4 -10.83 1.29 -6.09
C THR A 4 -9.48 1.94 -5.87
N PHE A 5 -8.42 1.21 -6.20
CA PHE A 5 -7.05 1.71 -6.16
C PHE A 5 -6.36 1.42 -7.49
N THR A 6 -5.52 2.35 -7.91
CA THR A 6 -4.57 2.18 -9.00
C THR A 6 -3.23 1.71 -8.45
N TRP A 7 -2.33 1.29 -9.33
CA TRP A 7 -0.95 0.97 -8.94
C TRP A 7 -0.18 2.19 -8.43
N ASP A 8 -0.49 3.38 -8.93
CA ASP A 8 0.09 4.65 -8.45
C ASP A 8 -0.35 4.96 -7.01
N ASP A 9 -1.61 4.67 -6.66
CA ASP A 9 -2.10 4.81 -5.29
C ASP A 9 -1.35 3.88 -4.33
N ILE A 10 -1.17 2.60 -4.71
CA ILE A 10 -0.40 1.63 -3.92
C ILE A 10 1.06 2.07 -3.76
N GLU A 11 1.65 2.66 -4.79
CA GLU A 11 3.01 3.19 -4.72
C GLU A 11 3.12 4.33 -3.71
N THR A 12 2.14 5.22 -3.72
CA THR A 12 2.06 6.32 -2.76
C THR A 12 1.90 5.81 -1.35
N ILE A 13 1.01 4.83 -1.13
CA ILE A 13 0.83 4.18 0.18
C ILE A 13 2.12 3.53 0.67
N CYS A 14 2.84 2.81 -0.20
CA CYS A 14 4.14 2.21 0.16
C CYS A 14 5.15 3.27 0.63
N LYS A 15 5.21 4.43 -0.07
CA LYS A 15 6.09 5.54 0.32
C LYS A 15 5.65 6.15 1.66
N MET A 16 4.36 6.33 1.89
CA MET A 16 3.80 6.83 3.16
C MET A 16 4.11 5.89 4.33
N LEU A 17 4.15 4.57 4.09
CA LEU A 17 4.55 3.56 5.07
C LEU A 17 6.08 3.49 5.27
N GLY A 18 6.86 4.42 4.72
CA GLY A 18 8.32 4.45 4.85
C GLY A 18 9.04 3.37 4.04
N MET A 19 8.34 2.66 3.15
CA MET A 19 8.94 1.62 2.33
C MET A 19 9.74 2.23 1.18
N ARG A 20 10.83 1.56 0.80
CA ARG A 20 11.68 1.99 -0.33
C ARG A 20 11.62 0.99 -1.46
N ARG A 21 11.64 1.49 -2.69
CA ARG A 21 11.77 0.65 -3.87
C ARG A 21 13.13 -0.02 -3.89
N LYS A 22 13.18 -1.33 -4.08
CA LYS A 22 14.43 -2.06 -4.31
C LYS A 22 14.88 -1.88 -5.76
N TYR A 23 15.67 -0.83 -6.02
CA TYR A 23 16.38 -0.54 -7.28
C TYR A 23 15.59 -0.91 -8.54
N LYS A 24 16.06 -1.93 -9.29
CA LYS A 24 15.54 -2.38 -10.58
C LYS A 24 14.24 -3.19 -10.49
N THR A 25 13.76 -3.47 -9.29
CA THR A 25 12.53 -4.27 -9.10
C THR A 25 11.32 -3.36 -8.90
N ALA A 26 10.16 -3.92 -9.21
CA ALA A 26 8.85 -3.35 -8.89
C ALA A 26 8.49 -3.53 -7.39
N THR A 27 9.42 -4.03 -6.57
CA THR A 27 9.17 -4.37 -5.18
C THR A 27 9.57 -3.24 -4.25
N TYR A 28 8.63 -2.84 -3.39
CA TYR A 28 8.80 -1.95 -2.25
C TYR A 28 8.95 -2.79 -0.98
N SER A 29 9.89 -2.41 -0.12
CA SER A 29 10.06 -3.06 1.18
C SER A 29 10.62 -2.09 2.22
N GLY A 30 10.29 -2.31 3.48
CA GLY A 30 10.80 -1.54 4.60
C GLY A 30 10.10 -1.89 5.91
N HIS A 31 10.62 -1.36 7.01
CA HIS A 31 9.91 -1.36 8.28
C HIS A 31 9.00 -0.14 8.32
N GLY A 32 7.71 -0.37 8.60
CA GLY A 32 6.77 0.72 8.86
C GLY A 32 7.01 1.38 10.22
N PRO A 33 6.30 2.49 10.51
CA PRO A 33 6.40 3.20 11.78
C PRO A 33 5.97 2.35 12.99
N ASP A 34 5.18 1.30 12.75
CA ASP A 34 4.76 0.28 13.70
C ASP A 34 5.79 -0.85 13.90
N GLY A 35 6.96 -0.78 13.24
CA GLY A 35 8.03 -1.78 13.32
C GLY A 35 7.83 -3.01 12.44
N LEU A 36 6.66 -3.18 11.81
CA LEU A 36 6.39 -4.34 10.96
C LEU A 36 7.11 -4.24 9.61
N TYR A 37 7.77 -5.33 9.23
CA TYR A 37 8.38 -5.45 7.91
C TYR A 37 7.32 -5.72 6.85
N ARG A 38 7.23 -4.82 5.88
CA ARG A 38 6.30 -4.92 4.75
C ARG A 38 7.04 -5.15 3.45
N ARG A 39 6.37 -5.86 2.54
CA ARG A 39 6.87 -6.08 1.18
C ARG A 39 5.70 -6.10 0.21
N CYS A 40 5.69 -5.16 -0.73
CA CYS A 40 4.67 -5.05 -1.76
C CYS A 40 5.32 -5.02 -3.14
N THR A 41 4.74 -5.72 -4.12
CA THR A 41 5.22 -5.67 -5.50
C THR A 41 4.20 -4.92 -6.36
N ILE A 42 4.64 -3.83 -6.95
CA ILE A 42 3.83 -2.89 -7.73
C ILE A 42 4.18 -3.07 -9.20
N HIS A 43 3.26 -3.65 -9.97
CA HIS A 43 3.44 -3.79 -11.40
C HIS A 43 3.08 -2.46 -12.10
N SER A 44 3.91 -1.44 -11.92
CA SER A 44 3.71 -0.06 -12.40
C SER A 44 3.54 0.09 -13.93
N TYR A 45 3.74 -0.98 -14.70
CA TYR A 45 3.52 -0.99 -16.15
C TYR A 45 2.05 -1.26 -16.54
N HIS A 46 1.22 -1.78 -15.62
CA HIS A 46 -0.21 -1.94 -15.87
C HIS A 46 -0.96 -0.66 -15.51
N LYS A 47 -1.52 0.01 -16.52
CA LYS A 47 -2.44 1.14 -16.30
C LYS A 47 -3.83 0.61 -15.99
N GLY A 48 -4.43 1.07 -14.90
CA GLY A 48 -5.82 0.76 -14.56
C GLY A 48 -6.06 0.44 -13.08
N ASN A 49 -7.30 0.10 -12.78
CA ASN A 49 -7.74 -0.27 -11.43
C ASN A 49 -7.27 -1.68 -11.08
N ILE A 50 -6.85 -1.86 -9.85
CA ILE A 50 -6.53 -3.16 -9.28
C ILE A 50 -7.83 -3.91 -9.03
N GLY A 51 -7.93 -5.14 -9.55
CA GLY A 51 -9.08 -6.01 -9.32
C GLY A 51 -9.26 -6.32 -7.83
N ALA A 52 -10.50 -6.38 -7.35
CA ALA A 52 -10.83 -6.48 -5.92
C ALA A 52 -10.14 -7.66 -5.18
N GLY A 53 -9.99 -8.81 -5.85
CA GLY A 53 -9.30 -9.97 -5.27
C GLY A 53 -7.80 -9.72 -5.04
N LEU A 54 -7.14 -9.05 -5.99
CA LEU A 54 -5.72 -8.68 -5.86
C LEU A 54 -5.54 -7.56 -4.83
N LEU A 55 -6.46 -6.59 -4.82
CA LEU A 55 -6.45 -5.49 -3.86
C LEU A 55 -6.55 -5.99 -2.42
N ASN A 56 -7.41 -6.99 -2.17
CA ASN A 56 -7.53 -7.58 -0.84
C ASN A 56 -6.24 -8.26 -0.37
N LYS A 57 -5.55 -8.97 -1.27
CA LYS A 57 -4.23 -9.58 -0.98
C LYS A 57 -3.17 -8.52 -0.70
N ILE A 58 -3.13 -7.46 -1.51
CA ILE A 58 -2.18 -6.34 -1.30
C ILE A 58 -2.43 -5.70 0.08
N ALA A 59 -3.67 -5.35 0.40
CA ALA A 59 -4.01 -4.71 1.65
C ALA A 59 -3.64 -5.57 2.86
N LYS A 60 -4.08 -6.84 2.88
CA LYS A 60 -3.95 -7.69 4.07
C LYS A 60 -2.62 -8.42 4.20
N GLU A 61 -2.09 -8.95 3.10
CA GLU A 61 -0.92 -9.83 3.13
C GLU A 61 0.38 -9.06 2.89
N GLN A 62 0.37 -8.03 2.05
CA GLN A 62 1.59 -7.31 1.67
C GLN A 62 1.82 -6.04 2.49
N LEU A 63 0.75 -5.27 2.70
CA LEU A 63 0.78 -4.01 3.44
C LEU A 63 0.29 -4.15 4.88
N LEU A 64 -0.21 -5.33 5.27
CA LEU A 64 -0.59 -5.67 6.64
C LEU A 64 -1.67 -4.75 7.24
N PHE A 65 -2.57 -4.22 6.42
CA PHE A 65 -3.80 -3.58 6.88
C PHE A 65 -4.84 -4.65 7.22
N SER A 66 -5.68 -4.39 8.22
CA SER A 66 -6.79 -5.26 8.62
C SER A 66 -7.87 -5.35 7.54
N SER A 67 -8.04 -4.28 6.75
CA SER A 67 -9.02 -4.21 5.66
C SER A 67 -8.65 -3.22 4.56
N ILE A 68 -9.28 -3.36 3.39
CA ILE A 68 -9.18 -2.36 2.30
C ILE A 68 -9.70 -0.99 2.77
N LYS A 69 -10.71 -0.97 3.66
CA LYS A 69 -11.22 0.27 4.25
C LYS A 69 -10.15 0.99 5.07
N GLU A 70 -9.43 0.26 5.91
CA GLU A 70 -8.34 0.84 6.71
C GLU A 70 -7.24 1.41 5.83
N MET A 71 -6.86 0.68 4.77
CA MET A 71 -5.92 1.17 3.77
C MET A 71 -6.41 2.45 3.07
N TYR A 72 -7.71 2.54 2.77
CA TYR A 72 -8.33 3.74 2.20
C TYR A 72 -8.30 4.92 3.19
N ASP A 73 -8.68 4.68 4.43
CA ASP A 73 -8.67 5.69 5.48
C ASP A 73 -7.25 6.20 5.75
N PHE A 74 -6.24 5.32 5.68
CA PHE A 74 -4.82 5.68 5.71
C PHE A 74 -4.41 6.57 4.54
N TYR A 75 -4.74 6.15 3.30
CA TYR A 75 -4.36 6.89 2.10
C TYR A 75 -4.98 8.29 2.04
N HIS A 76 -6.23 8.43 2.47
CA HIS A 76 -6.94 9.71 2.48
C HIS A 76 -6.75 10.51 3.77
N GLY A 77 -5.78 10.13 4.62
CA GLY A 77 -5.40 10.90 5.81
C GLY A 77 -6.44 10.91 6.93
N LYS A 78 -7.42 9.99 6.91
CA LYS A 78 -8.36 9.81 8.04
C LYS A 78 -7.74 9.03 9.20
N LEU A 79 -6.66 8.30 8.95
CA LEU A 79 -5.75 7.78 9.98
C LEU A 79 -4.53 8.72 10.05
N ASN A 80 -4.64 9.77 10.86
CA ASN A 80 -3.50 10.61 11.22
C ASN A 80 -2.48 9.75 11.99
N ILE A 81 -1.34 9.46 11.37
CA ILE A 81 -0.15 9.09 12.13
C ILE A 81 0.40 10.41 12.67
N GLU A 82 0.23 10.60 13.98
CA GLU A 82 0.78 11.72 14.73
C GLU A 82 2.26 11.93 14.36
N GLN A 83 2.55 13.07 13.73
CA GLN A 83 3.88 13.62 13.75
C GLN A 83 4.15 14.07 15.19
N LYS A 84 5.07 13.39 15.86
CA LYS A 84 5.59 13.80 17.17
C LYS A 84 7.10 13.92 17.09
#